data_AF-A0A1I7SMQ0-F1
#
_entry.id   AF-A0A1I7SMQ0-F1
#
_cell.length_a   1.000
_cell.length_b   1.000
_cell.length_c   1.000
_cell.angle_alpha   90.00
_cell.angle_beta   90.00
_cell.angle_gamma   90.00
#
_symmetry.space_group_name_H-M   'P 1'
#
loop_
_entity.id
_entity.type
_entity.pdbx_description
1 polymer ?
#
loop_
_entity_poly.entity_id
_entity_poly.type
_entity_poly.pdbx_seq_one_letter_code
_entity_poly.pdbx_strand_id
1 'polypeptide(L)'
;MKTHKREQSESHVPLRQTSFESKSQQIECQVSNGSVGGQGNSVQREAMSFSPDPETNSSTERRPNKRWRNELIKTVIAFYCLMLAAFLNFFLLTVIHDIVPLKTTKRLPDLVFFMVNQQRWAWAVGDVLSTVNAVVGFIVVLLHKERVVVIRRVFLIGAIMYGLRAVVLSVTFLPPAFDYHEEICMPQSNRTGMYASEITARFVTYVVTLGLTSGQDKILCGDLMFSGHTVVLTIMYFTQLQYTPRGLVALRYIATPITFLGIAALVVSGGHYTMDVFIAYWLTSHVFWSYHQMFELPHEHRAQAPLSRLWWFWLCYWFEKDVASGRMKNEWSWPLPGPQFMHTLIRSINTKLQ
;
A
#
# COMPACT_ATOMS: atom_id res chain seq x y z
N MET A 1 -28.75 35.65 44.76
CA MET A 1 -28.28 34.62 45.72
C MET A 1 -28.77 33.28 45.17
N LYS A 2 -27.99 32.38 44.56
CA LYS A 2 -26.55 32.07 44.63
C LYS A 2 -26.00 31.78 43.22
N THR A 3 -24.80 32.27 42.97
CA THR A 3 -23.91 31.99 41.84
C THR A 3 -23.26 30.61 41.99
N HIS A 4 -23.32 29.76 40.96
CA HIS A 4 -22.54 28.52 40.89
C HIS A 4 -21.16 28.80 40.27
N LYS A 5 -20.13 28.79 41.11
CA LYS A 5 -18.71 28.89 40.75
C LYS A 5 -18.25 27.52 40.22
N ARG A 6 -17.58 27.52 39.07
CA ARG A 6 -16.93 26.35 38.47
C ARG A 6 -15.50 26.29 39.01
N GLU A 7 -15.17 25.30 39.82
CA GLU A 7 -13.79 25.08 40.29
C GLU A 7 -12.95 24.45 39.15
N GLN A 8 -11.93 25.17 38.70
CA GLN A 8 -10.82 24.63 37.92
C GLN A 8 -9.79 24.06 38.90
N SER A 9 -9.50 22.77 38.81
CA SER A 9 -8.35 22.16 39.47
C SER A 9 -7.15 22.30 38.56
N GLU A 10 -6.23 23.21 38.88
CA GLU A 10 -4.92 23.35 38.24
C GLU A 10 -3.96 22.29 38.83
N SER A 11 -3.64 21.25 38.06
CA SER A 11 -2.55 20.34 38.38
C SER A 11 -1.23 20.93 37.88
N HIS A 12 -0.46 21.56 38.77
CA HIS A 12 0.92 21.96 38.51
C HIS A 12 1.82 20.72 38.38
N VAL A 13 2.40 20.53 37.19
CA VAL A 13 3.53 19.60 36.95
C VAL A 13 4.79 20.45 36.80
N PRO A 14 5.88 20.20 37.56
CA PRO A 14 7.09 20.99 37.42
C PRO A 14 7.84 20.62 36.13
N LEU A 15 8.14 21.64 35.32
CA LEU A 15 9.01 21.55 34.15
C LEU A 15 10.46 21.31 34.62
N ARG A 16 11.01 20.14 34.29
CA ARG A 16 12.45 19.87 34.43
C ARG A 16 13.19 20.54 33.27
N GLN A 17 13.82 21.68 33.53
CA GLN A 17 14.80 22.29 32.63
C GLN A 17 16.07 21.42 32.63
N THR A 18 16.38 20.79 31.50
CA THR A 18 17.72 20.24 31.23
C THR A 18 18.51 21.26 30.43
N SER A 19 19.53 21.85 31.05
CA SER A 19 20.52 22.70 30.43
C SER A 19 21.28 21.95 29.33
N PHE A 20 21.34 22.54 28.14
CA PHE A 20 22.19 22.12 27.04
C PHE A 20 23.61 22.65 27.32
N GLU A 21 24.52 21.78 27.75
CA GLU A 21 25.96 22.07 27.71
C GLU A 21 26.51 21.70 26.33
N SER A 22 26.91 22.72 25.57
CA SER A 22 27.63 22.57 24.31
C SER A 22 29.10 22.24 24.59
N LYS A 23 29.50 20.97 24.42
CA LYS A 23 30.91 20.60 24.31
C LYS A 23 31.29 20.53 22.84
N SER A 24 31.92 21.60 22.36
CA SER A 24 32.66 21.61 21.10
C SER A 24 33.94 20.80 21.28
N GLN A 25 34.02 19.61 20.68
CA GLN A 25 35.29 18.91 20.48
C GLN A 25 35.78 19.20 19.06
N GLN A 26 36.70 20.16 18.97
CA GLN A 26 37.57 20.33 17.80
C GLN A 26 38.50 19.11 17.71
N ILE A 27 38.48 18.40 16.58
CA ILE A 27 39.51 17.43 16.25
C ILE A 27 40.49 18.15 15.31
N GLU A 28 41.64 18.47 15.89
CA GLU A 28 42.79 19.08 15.25
C GLU A 28 43.53 18.03 14.41
N CYS A 29 43.68 18.28 13.10
CA CYS A 29 44.53 17.48 12.23
C CYS A 29 45.99 17.83 12.49
N GLN A 30 46.74 16.96 13.18
CA GLN A 30 48.20 17.05 13.21
C GLN A 30 48.82 16.13 12.14
N VAL A 31 49.38 16.78 11.13
CA VAL A 31 50.38 16.24 10.21
C VAL A 31 51.72 16.22 10.95
N SER A 32 52.43 15.10 10.94
CA SER A 32 53.83 15.08 11.36
C SER A 32 54.67 14.22 10.41
N ASN A 33 55.62 14.88 9.77
CA ASN A 33 56.73 14.32 8.98
C ASN A 33 57.94 14.14 9.91
N GLY A 34 58.73 13.06 9.74
CA GLY A 34 60.14 13.06 10.15
C GLY A 34 60.72 11.75 10.72
N SER A 35 61.28 10.92 9.84
CA SER A 35 62.63 10.30 9.85
C SER A 35 63.39 9.84 11.14
N VAL A 36 63.83 8.57 11.06
CA VAL A 36 65.16 7.97 11.41
C VAL A 36 65.49 7.61 12.88
N GLY A 37 65.83 6.32 13.09
CA GLY A 37 66.87 5.90 14.05
C GLY A 37 66.67 4.56 14.78
N GLY A 38 67.46 3.53 14.42
CA GLY A 38 68.22 2.74 15.41
C GLY A 38 67.67 1.40 15.99
N GLN A 39 68.27 0.30 15.50
CA GLN A 39 68.75 -0.91 16.22
C GLN A 39 67.81 -1.87 16.99
N GLY A 40 67.81 -3.13 16.51
CA GLY A 40 68.26 -4.29 17.30
C GLY A 40 67.20 -5.16 17.99
N ASN A 41 66.84 -6.30 17.39
CA ASN A 41 67.20 -7.63 17.92
C ASN A 41 66.61 -8.77 17.08
N SER A 42 67.49 -9.75 16.85
CA SER A 42 67.29 -11.02 16.16
C SER A 42 66.41 -11.99 16.95
N VAL A 43 65.37 -12.52 16.31
CA VAL A 43 64.75 -13.81 16.66
C VAL A 43 64.52 -14.57 15.36
N GLN A 44 65.24 -15.69 15.19
CA GLN A 44 65.01 -16.66 14.13
C GLN A 44 63.61 -17.26 14.28
N ARG A 45 62.82 -17.24 13.21
CA ARG A 45 61.68 -18.14 13.04
C ARG A 45 61.67 -18.66 11.61
N GLU A 46 61.66 -19.99 11.52
CA GLU A 46 61.74 -20.79 10.32
C GLU A 46 60.67 -20.40 9.29
N ALA A 47 61.09 -20.27 8.03
CA ALA A 47 60.19 -20.04 6.90
C ALA A 47 59.46 -21.35 6.56
N MET A 48 58.20 -21.47 6.97
CA MET A 48 57.26 -22.46 6.44
C MET A 48 56.56 -21.82 5.23
N SER A 49 56.91 -22.27 4.03
CA SER A 49 56.27 -21.87 2.77
C SER A 49 54.80 -22.31 2.77
N PHE A 50 53.88 -21.36 2.91
CA PHE A 50 52.45 -21.57 2.69
C PHE A 50 52.13 -21.25 1.23
N SER A 51 51.93 -22.29 0.43
CA SER A 51 51.33 -22.17 -0.90
C SER A 51 49.88 -21.68 -0.74
N PRO A 52 49.45 -20.61 -1.44
CA PRO A 52 48.03 -20.30 -1.49
C PRO A 52 47.37 -21.30 -2.45
N ASP A 53 46.44 -22.11 -1.92
CA ASP A 53 45.51 -22.88 -2.72
C ASP A 53 44.77 -21.96 -3.71
N PRO A 54 44.45 -22.43 -4.93
CA PRO A 54 43.68 -21.65 -5.88
C PRO A 54 42.23 -21.60 -5.36
N GLU A 55 41.87 -20.52 -4.65
CA GLU A 55 40.47 -20.21 -4.40
C GLU A 55 39.75 -20.13 -5.74
N THR A 56 38.88 -21.12 -5.93
CA THR A 56 38.03 -21.34 -7.07
C THR A 56 37.16 -20.10 -7.29
N ASN A 57 37.58 -19.25 -8.24
CA ASN A 57 36.80 -18.16 -8.85
C ASN A 57 35.52 -18.71 -9.52
N SER A 58 34.56 -19.18 -8.74
CA SER A 58 33.30 -19.77 -9.22
C SER A 58 32.04 -19.17 -8.59
N SER A 59 32.19 -18.12 -7.76
CA SER A 59 31.07 -17.57 -7.00
C SER A 59 30.41 -16.32 -7.62
N THR A 60 30.86 -15.84 -8.78
CA THR A 60 30.36 -14.57 -9.34
C THR A 60 29.20 -14.73 -10.33
N GLU A 61 29.08 -15.87 -11.04
CA GLU A 61 28.01 -16.06 -12.05
C GLU A 61 26.71 -16.70 -11.51
N ARG A 62 26.73 -17.41 -10.37
CA ARG A 62 25.52 -18.06 -9.80
C ARG A 62 24.62 -17.16 -8.94
N ARG A 63 25.06 -15.95 -8.60
CA ARG A 63 24.35 -15.02 -7.69
C ARG A 63 23.10 -14.32 -8.26
N PRO A 64 23.04 -13.86 -9.53
CA PRO A 64 21.89 -13.10 -10.02
C PRO A 64 20.63 -13.95 -10.13
N ASN A 65 20.77 -15.21 -10.56
CA ASN A 65 19.64 -16.11 -10.79
C ASN A 65 18.97 -16.55 -9.46
N LYS A 66 19.77 -16.79 -8.41
CA LYS A 66 19.25 -17.09 -7.06
C LYS A 66 18.51 -15.89 -6.45
N ARG A 67 19.05 -14.67 -6.60
CA ARG A 67 18.41 -13.44 -6.09
C ARG A 67 17.08 -13.19 -6.77
N TRP A 68 17.04 -13.21 -8.10
CA TRP A 68 15.81 -13.01 -8.86
C TRP A 68 14.72 -14.05 -8.52
N ARG A 69 15.11 -15.33 -8.37
CA ARG A 69 14.19 -16.39 -7.94
C ARG A 69 13.60 -16.11 -6.55
N ASN A 70 14.42 -15.64 -5.60
CA ASN A 70 13.93 -15.30 -4.27
C ASN A 70 12.95 -14.12 -4.31
N GLU A 71 13.23 -13.10 -5.13
CA GLU A 71 12.33 -11.96 -5.34
C GLU A 71 10.98 -12.42 -5.91
N LEU A 72 10.98 -13.36 -6.87
CA LEU A 72 9.76 -13.94 -7.42
C LEU A 72 8.97 -14.74 -6.39
N ILE A 73 9.62 -15.64 -5.64
CA ILE A 73 8.95 -16.46 -4.62
C ILE A 73 8.23 -15.55 -3.61
N LYS A 74 8.92 -14.52 -3.13
CA LYS A 74 8.32 -13.51 -2.24
C LYS A 74 7.14 -12.78 -2.88
N THR A 75 7.24 -12.47 -4.17
CA THR A 75 6.14 -11.80 -4.89
C THR A 75 4.92 -12.71 -5.02
N VAL A 76 5.13 -14.01 -5.27
CA VAL A 76 4.05 -15.02 -5.28
C VAL A 76 3.40 -15.16 -3.91
N ILE A 77 4.19 -15.19 -2.83
CA ILE A 77 3.66 -15.21 -1.46
C ILE A 77 2.84 -13.94 -1.18
N ALA A 78 3.35 -12.76 -1.55
CA ALA A 78 2.61 -11.50 -1.39
C ALA A 78 1.29 -11.49 -2.19
N PHE A 79 1.30 -12.04 -3.40
CA PHE A 79 0.09 -12.23 -4.20
C PHE A 79 -0.93 -13.14 -3.50
N TYR A 80 -0.47 -14.26 -2.91
CA TYR A 80 -1.36 -15.14 -2.14
C TYR A 80 -1.93 -14.45 -0.89
N CYS A 81 -1.13 -13.64 -0.18
CA CYS A 81 -1.64 -12.83 0.93
C CYS A 81 -2.74 -11.86 0.49
N LEU A 82 -2.58 -11.20 -0.66
CA LEU A 82 -3.61 -10.33 -1.23
C LEU A 82 -4.86 -11.13 -1.62
N MET A 83 -4.70 -12.28 -2.26
CA MET A 83 -5.82 -13.15 -2.67
C MET A 83 -6.60 -13.66 -1.45
N LEU A 84 -5.93 -14.06 -0.38
CA LEU A 84 -6.57 -14.46 0.86
C LEU A 84 -7.34 -13.28 1.48
N ALA A 85 -6.73 -12.09 1.54
CA ALA A 85 -7.41 -10.90 2.04
C ALA A 85 -8.64 -10.54 1.19
N ALA A 86 -8.53 -10.59 -0.13
CA ALA A 86 -9.65 -10.34 -1.05
C ALA A 86 -10.76 -11.38 -0.91
N PHE A 87 -10.41 -12.66 -0.80
CA PHE A 87 -11.34 -13.76 -0.53
C PHE A 87 -12.14 -13.51 0.75
N LEU A 88 -11.45 -13.15 1.85
CA LEU A 88 -12.10 -12.84 3.13
C LEU A 88 -13.07 -11.67 3.00
N ASN A 89 -12.72 -10.64 2.23
CA ASN A 89 -13.62 -9.51 1.97
C ASN A 89 -14.88 -9.95 1.22
N PHE A 90 -14.74 -10.69 0.11
CA PHE A 90 -15.90 -11.17 -0.65
C PHE A 90 -16.78 -12.12 0.14
N PHE A 91 -16.16 -13.01 0.93
CA PHE A 91 -16.89 -13.89 1.82
C PHE A 91 -17.69 -13.11 2.87
N LEU A 92 -17.03 -12.17 3.57
CA LEU A 92 -17.69 -11.32 4.57
C LEU A 92 -18.81 -10.49 3.94
N LEU A 93 -18.59 -9.87 2.79
CA LEU A 93 -19.63 -9.10 2.08
C LEU A 93 -20.87 -9.95 1.79
N THR A 94 -20.67 -11.21 1.38
CA THR A 94 -21.78 -12.14 1.10
C THR A 94 -22.54 -12.50 2.36
N VAL A 95 -21.84 -12.73 3.47
CA VAL A 95 -22.46 -13.02 4.77
C VAL A 95 -23.21 -11.80 5.31
N ILE A 96 -22.61 -10.61 5.21
CA ILE A 96 -23.17 -9.34 5.71
C ILE A 96 -24.48 -9.01 5.02
N HIS A 97 -24.53 -9.23 3.71
CA HIS A 97 -25.74 -9.00 2.92
C HIS A 97 -26.97 -9.75 3.43
N ASP A 98 -26.79 -10.99 3.88
CA ASP A 98 -27.88 -11.81 4.41
C ASP A 98 -28.19 -11.51 5.89
N ILE A 99 -27.26 -10.89 6.63
CA ILE A 99 -27.45 -10.54 8.06
C ILE A 99 -28.09 -9.17 8.23
N VAL A 100 -27.74 -8.19 7.38
CA VAL A 100 -28.19 -6.80 7.56
C VAL A 100 -29.71 -6.71 7.36
N PRO A 101 -30.45 -6.11 8.31
CA PRO A 101 -31.90 -5.95 8.19
C PRO A 101 -32.22 -4.84 7.18
N LEU A 102 -32.28 -5.20 5.90
CA LEU A 102 -32.53 -4.28 4.78
C LEU A 102 -33.91 -3.63 4.87
N LYS A 103 -34.95 -4.37 5.26
CA LYS A 103 -36.36 -3.92 5.21
C LYS A 103 -36.78 -2.92 6.30
N THR A 104 -35.99 -2.81 7.37
CA THR A 104 -36.42 -2.11 8.59
C THR A 104 -35.54 -0.90 8.93
N THR A 105 -34.41 -0.75 8.25
CA THR A 105 -33.37 0.20 8.66
C THR A 105 -33.24 1.36 7.68
N LYS A 106 -33.43 2.59 8.17
CA LYS A 106 -33.13 3.81 7.41
C LYS A 106 -31.62 4.05 7.35
N ARG A 107 -31.15 4.68 6.27
CA ARG A 107 -29.74 5.08 6.12
C ARG A 107 -29.30 6.02 7.25
N LEU A 108 -28.00 6.00 7.54
CA LEU A 108 -27.43 6.98 8.46
C LEU A 108 -27.43 8.39 7.83
N PRO A 109 -27.56 9.44 8.66
CA PRO A 109 -27.41 10.81 8.18
C PRO A 109 -25.97 11.03 7.72
N ASP A 110 -25.80 11.37 6.45
CA ASP A 110 -24.53 11.74 5.85
C ASP A 110 -24.63 13.17 5.31
N LEU A 111 -23.63 13.99 5.60
CA LEU A 111 -23.59 15.40 5.21
C LEU A 111 -23.67 15.59 3.69
N VAL A 112 -23.01 14.73 2.92
CA VAL A 112 -23.02 14.85 1.45
C VAL A 112 -24.39 14.52 0.89
N PHE A 113 -25.08 13.53 1.46
CA PHE A 113 -26.45 13.18 1.06
C PHE A 113 -27.49 14.22 1.46
N PHE A 114 -27.15 15.16 2.36
CA PHE A 114 -27.98 16.32 2.64
C PHE A 114 -27.77 17.43 1.61
N MET A 115 -26.55 17.57 1.08
CA MET A 115 -26.20 18.62 0.11
C MET A 115 -26.50 18.22 -1.34
N VAL A 116 -26.35 16.95 -1.69
CA VAL A 116 -26.46 16.43 -3.05
C VAL A 116 -27.34 15.19 -3.06
N ASN A 117 -28.37 15.20 -3.92
CA ASN A 117 -29.21 14.03 -4.13
C ASN A 117 -28.43 12.91 -4.83
N GLN A 118 -28.63 11.67 -4.38
CA GLN A 118 -27.94 10.51 -4.92
C GLN A 118 -28.19 10.33 -6.43
N GLN A 119 -27.13 10.10 -7.20
CA GLN A 119 -27.19 9.97 -8.66
C GLN A 119 -26.80 8.55 -9.09
N ARG A 120 -27.77 7.78 -9.64
CA ARG A 120 -27.52 6.40 -10.11
C ARG A 120 -26.38 6.29 -11.14
N TRP A 121 -26.27 7.25 -12.06
CA TRP A 121 -25.23 7.25 -13.10
C TRP A 121 -23.80 7.40 -12.53
N ALA A 122 -23.64 8.04 -11.36
CA ALA A 122 -22.34 8.29 -10.77
C ALA A 122 -21.66 6.99 -10.33
N TRP A 123 -22.44 5.94 -10.09
CA TRP A 123 -21.90 4.62 -9.77
C TRP A 123 -21.07 4.04 -10.91
N ALA A 124 -21.62 4.02 -12.12
CA ALA A 124 -20.92 3.53 -13.30
C ALA A 124 -19.64 4.33 -13.56
N VAL A 125 -19.70 5.64 -13.35
CA VAL A 125 -18.53 6.52 -13.45
C VAL A 125 -17.47 6.16 -12.40
N GLY A 126 -17.87 5.89 -11.16
CA GLY A 126 -16.97 5.44 -10.09
C GLY A 126 -16.21 4.16 -10.46
N ASP A 127 -16.93 3.13 -10.93
CA ASP A 127 -16.35 1.84 -11.34
C ASP A 127 -15.41 2.00 -12.54
N VAL A 128 -15.81 2.77 -13.55
CA VAL A 128 -14.98 3.05 -14.74
C VAL A 128 -13.72 3.82 -14.37
N LEU A 129 -13.82 4.90 -13.60
CA LEU A 129 -12.66 5.68 -13.18
C LEU A 129 -11.72 4.87 -12.28
N SER A 130 -12.27 4.03 -11.39
CA SER A 130 -11.49 3.09 -10.59
C SER A 130 -10.71 2.11 -11.47
N THR A 131 -11.37 1.52 -12.46
CA THR A 131 -10.77 0.57 -13.40
C THR A 131 -9.67 1.23 -14.24
N VAL A 132 -9.95 2.41 -14.81
CA VAL A 132 -8.98 3.17 -15.61
C VAL A 132 -7.75 3.51 -14.77
N ASN A 133 -7.94 4.02 -13.55
CA ASN A 133 -6.84 4.34 -12.65
C ASN A 133 -6.00 3.10 -12.28
N ALA A 134 -6.66 1.97 -12.02
CA ALA A 134 -5.96 0.72 -11.75
C ALA A 134 -5.15 0.25 -12.96
N VAL A 135 -5.72 0.27 -14.16
CA VAL A 135 -5.02 -0.10 -15.40
C VAL A 135 -3.80 0.78 -15.64
N VAL A 136 -3.95 2.11 -15.52
CA VAL A 136 -2.82 3.05 -15.67
C VAL A 136 -1.75 2.80 -14.61
N GLY A 137 -2.15 2.60 -13.35
CA GLY A 137 -1.24 2.25 -12.26
C GLY A 137 -0.46 0.96 -12.54
N PHE A 138 -1.14 -0.10 -12.99
CA PHE A 138 -0.49 -1.35 -13.38
C PHE A 138 0.48 -1.18 -14.54
N ILE A 139 0.14 -0.38 -15.56
CA ILE A 139 1.06 -0.07 -16.67
C ILE A 139 2.33 0.61 -16.14
N VAL A 140 2.20 1.60 -15.25
CA VAL A 140 3.36 2.26 -14.62
C VAL A 140 4.24 1.26 -13.88
N VAL A 141 3.63 0.34 -13.14
CA VAL A 141 4.36 -0.71 -12.41
C VAL A 141 5.08 -1.68 -13.35
N LEU A 142 4.43 -2.11 -14.43
CA LEU A 142 5.01 -3.02 -15.42
C LEU A 142 6.17 -2.39 -16.20
N LEU A 143 6.09 -1.09 -16.47
CA LEU A 143 7.14 -0.32 -17.12
C LEU A 143 8.29 0.02 -16.17
N HIS A 144 8.18 -0.20 -14.86
CA HIS A 144 9.27 0.12 -13.93
C HIS A 144 10.43 -0.89 -14.05
N LYS A 145 11.68 -0.40 -13.97
CA LYS A 145 12.89 -1.25 -14.06
C LYS A 145 12.89 -2.39 -13.03
N GLU A 146 12.58 -2.05 -11.78
CA GLU A 146 12.46 -2.98 -10.65
C GLU A 146 11.02 -3.51 -10.47
N ARG A 147 10.30 -3.78 -11.57
CA ARG A 147 8.86 -4.16 -11.56
C ARG A 147 8.49 -5.25 -10.56
N VAL A 148 9.32 -6.28 -10.38
CA VAL A 148 9.02 -7.38 -9.44
C VAL A 148 8.93 -6.87 -7.99
N VAL A 149 9.87 -5.99 -7.60
CA VAL A 149 9.88 -5.38 -6.26
C VAL A 149 8.67 -4.47 -6.10
N VAL A 150 8.38 -3.63 -7.11
CA VAL A 150 7.23 -2.70 -7.05
C VAL A 150 5.90 -3.46 -6.99
N ILE A 151 5.70 -4.50 -7.81
CA ILE A 151 4.50 -5.37 -7.77
C ILE A 151 4.33 -5.97 -6.37
N ARG A 152 5.42 -6.50 -5.78
CA ARG A 152 5.36 -7.04 -4.42
C ARG A 152 4.92 -5.98 -3.41
N ARG A 153 5.46 -4.76 -3.47
CA ARG A 153 5.08 -3.67 -2.56
C ARG A 153 3.59 -3.32 -2.67
N VAL A 154 3.09 -3.22 -3.90
CA VAL A 154 1.67 -2.98 -4.17
C VAL A 154 0.79 -4.12 -3.61
N PHE A 155 1.19 -5.38 -3.80
CA PHE A 155 0.46 -6.53 -3.25
C PHE A 155 0.47 -6.55 -1.73
N LEU A 156 1.59 -6.22 -1.08
CA LEU A 156 1.68 -6.18 0.38
C LEU A 156 0.85 -5.05 0.99
N ILE A 157 0.93 -3.84 0.43
CA ILE A 157 0.11 -2.71 0.87
C ILE A 157 -1.37 -3.05 0.65
N GLY A 158 -1.72 -3.61 -0.50
CA GLY A 158 -3.07 -4.11 -0.78
C GLY A 158 -3.52 -5.14 0.24
N ALA A 159 -2.71 -6.15 0.54
CA ALA A 159 -3.04 -7.21 1.50
C ALA A 159 -3.26 -6.66 2.92
N ILE A 160 -2.45 -5.69 3.35
CA ILE A 160 -2.61 -5.02 4.65
C ILE A 160 -3.93 -4.25 4.69
N MET A 161 -4.22 -3.46 3.65
CA MET A 161 -5.41 -2.64 3.57
C MET A 161 -6.70 -3.48 3.49
N TYR A 162 -6.72 -4.51 2.64
CA TYR A 162 -7.85 -5.45 2.57
C TYR A 162 -7.96 -6.33 3.82
N GLY A 163 -6.85 -6.69 4.47
CA GLY A 163 -6.86 -7.39 5.74
C GLY A 163 -7.52 -6.56 6.84
N LEU A 164 -7.13 -5.28 6.97
CA LEU A 164 -7.79 -4.33 7.87
C LEU A 164 -9.27 -4.18 7.54
N ARG A 165 -9.64 -4.12 6.25
CA ARG A 165 -11.04 -4.08 5.82
C ARG A 165 -11.83 -5.31 6.23
N ALA A 166 -11.27 -6.50 6.07
CA ALA A 166 -11.90 -7.74 6.53
C ALA A 166 -12.13 -7.72 8.05
N VAL A 167 -11.16 -7.25 8.85
CA VAL A 167 -11.32 -7.13 10.30
C VAL A 167 -12.45 -6.14 10.65
N VAL A 168 -12.44 -4.96 10.04
CA VAL A 168 -13.47 -3.92 10.28
C VAL A 168 -14.86 -4.44 9.90
N LEU A 169 -14.99 -5.05 8.72
CA LEU A 169 -16.24 -5.65 8.26
C LEU A 169 -16.70 -6.78 9.17
N SER A 170 -15.80 -7.55 9.79
CA SER A 170 -16.20 -8.63 10.71
C SER A 170 -16.75 -8.15 12.05
N VAL A 171 -16.41 -6.93 12.47
CA VAL A 171 -16.76 -6.39 13.80
C VAL A 171 -18.01 -5.52 13.74
N THR A 172 -18.23 -4.78 12.65
CA THR A 172 -19.34 -3.82 12.56
C THR A 172 -19.94 -3.80 11.17
N PHE A 173 -21.26 -3.77 11.11
CA PHE A 173 -22.04 -3.75 9.88
C PHE A 173 -22.91 -2.49 9.86
N LEU A 174 -22.85 -1.73 8.77
CA LEU A 174 -23.67 -0.53 8.58
C LEU A 174 -24.84 -0.82 7.63
N PRO A 175 -25.98 -0.14 7.81
CA PRO A 175 -27.11 -0.27 6.89
C PRO A 175 -26.81 0.39 5.53
N PRO A 176 -27.52 -0.04 4.46
CA PRO A 176 -27.46 0.55 3.12
C PRO A 176 -27.39 2.09 3.09
N ALA A 177 -26.46 2.66 2.34
CA ALA A 177 -26.38 4.11 2.11
C ALA A 177 -27.40 4.57 1.05
N PHE A 178 -27.88 3.67 0.20
CA PHE A 178 -28.85 3.95 -0.86
C PHE A 178 -30.25 4.29 -0.33
N ASP A 179 -30.84 5.35 -0.88
CA ASP A 179 -32.24 5.72 -0.60
C ASP A 179 -33.25 4.67 -1.14
N TYR A 180 -32.95 4.03 -2.26
CA TYR A 180 -33.81 3.06 -2.97
C TYR A 180 -33.27 1.62 -2.88
N HIS A 181 -32.69 1.25 -1.73
CA HIS A 181 -32.06 -0.04 -1.50
C HIS A 181 -32.95 -1.25 -1.83
N GLU A 182 -34.28 -1.18 -1.65
CA GLU A 182 -35.18 -2.28 -1.99
C GLU A 182 -35.20 -2.65 -3.49
N GLU A 183 -34.89 -1.70 -4.38
CA GLU A 183 -34.86 -1.93 -5.83
C GLU A 183 -33.49 -2.44 -6.31
N ILE A 184 -32.40 -1.96 -5.70
CA ILE A 184 -31.02 -2.27 -6.13
C ILE A 184 -30.46 -3.51 -5.45
N CYS A 185 -30.84 -3.76 -4.20
CA CYS A 185 -30.28 -4.87 -3.45
C CYS A 185 -30.75 -6.21 -4.03
N MET A 186 -29.81 -7.13 -4.14
CA MET A 186 -30.13 -8.53 -4.43
C MET A 186 -31.09 -9.07 -3.35
N PRO A 187 -32.07 -9.93 -3.71
CA PRO A 187 -32.93 -10.54 -2.70
C PRO A 187 -32.09 -11.34 -1.70
N GLN A 188 -32.38 -11.23 -0.41
CA GLN A 188 -31.70 -12.03 0.62
C GLN A 188 -32.08 -13.51 0.47
N SER A 189 -31.10 -14.42 0.58
CA SER A 189 -31.38 -15.85 0.43
C SER A 189 -32.16 -16.36 1.65
N ASN A 190 -33.29 -17.03 1.42
CA ASN A 190 -33.94 -17.79 2.49
C ASN A 190 -33.02 -18.95 2.91
N ARG A 191 -32.94 -19.25 4.21
CA ARG A 191 -32.13 -20.35 4.79
C ARG A 191 -32.69 -21.74 4.47
N THR A 192 -33.12 -21.98 3.24
CA THR A 192 -33.56 -23.28 2.72
C THR A 192 -32.40 -24.01 2.03
N GLY A 193 -32.61 -25.27 1.63
CA GLY A 193 -31.55 -26.17 1.12
C GLY A 193 -30.76 -25.69 -0.11
N MET A 194 -31.17 -24.62 -0.80
CA MET A 194 -30.44 -24.00 -1.92
C MET A 194 -29.56 -22.80 -1.53
N TYR A 195 -29.46 -22.49 -0.23
CA TYR A 195 -28.68 -21.37 0.31
C TYR A 195 -27.20 -21.42 -0.12
N ALA A 196 -26.59 -22.61 -0.12
CA ALA A 196 -25.17 -22.76 -0.46
C ALA A 196 -24.88 -22.52 -1.95
N SER A 197 -25.75 -22.97 -2.86
CA SER A 197 -25.54 -22.80 -4.31
C SER A 197 -25.74 -21.37 -4.76
N GLU A 198 -26.72 -20.66 -4.18
CA GLU A 198 -26.98 -19.26 -4.50
C GLU A 198 -25.88 -18.33 -4.00
N ILE A 199 -25.39 -18.54 -2.77
CA ILE A 199 -24.24 -17.82 -2.21
C ILE A 199 -22.97 -18.08 -3.02
N THR A 200 -22.74 -19.31 -3.44
CA THR A 200 -21.58 -19.66 -4.27
C THR A 200 -21.63 -18.93 -5.62
N ALA A 201 -22.80 -18.87 -6.26
CA ALA A 201 -22.96 -18.14 -7.52
C ALA A 201 -22.69 -16.63 -7.38
N ARG A 202 -23.17 -16.01 -6.29
CA ARG A 202 -22.89 -14.60 -5.96
C ARG A 202 -21.40 -14.38 -5.74
N PHE A 203 -20.78 -15.21 -4.92
CA PHE A 203 -19.36 -15.15 -4.62
C PHE A 203 -18.50 -15.29 -5.89
N VAL A 204 -18.80 -16.27 -6.75
CA VAL A 204 -18.09 -16.48 -8.01
C VAL A 204 -18.23 -15.26 -8.92
N THR A 205 -19.43 -14.69 -9.03
CA THR A 205 -19.68 -13.48 -9.82
C THR A 205 -18.78 -12.33 -9.34
N TYR A 206 -18.73 -12.08 -8.03
CA TYR A 206 -17.89 -11.02 -7.45
C TYR A 206 -16.38 -11.25 -7.65
N VAL A 207 -15.92 -12.50 -7.56
CA VAL A 207 -14.53 -12.85 -7.86
C VAL A 207 -14.21 -12.59 -9.32
N VAL A 208 -15.10 -12.97 -10.24
CA VAL A 208 -14.92 -12.77 -11.69
C VAL A 208 -14.97 -11.29 -12.07
N THR A 209 -15.87 -10.51 -11.48
CA THR A 209 -15.97 -9.07 -11.74
C THR A 209 -14.95 -8.24 -10.96
N LEU A 210 -14.10 -8.87 -10.15
CA LEU A 210 -13.15 -8.21 -9.25
C LEU A 210 -13.81 -7.17 -8.32
N GLY A 211 -15.08 -7.40 -7.97
CA GLY A 211 -15.88 -6.49 -7.14
C GLY A 211 -16.49 -5.29 -7.87
N LEU A 212 -16.35 -5.19 -9.20
CA LEU A 212 -17.06 -4.21 -10.02
C LEU A 212 -18.54 -4.59 -10.14
N THR A 213 -19.42 -3.59 -10.09
CA THR A 213 -20.86 -3.79 -9.94
C THR A 213 -21.72 -2.98 -10.91
N SER A 214 -21.13 -2.03 -11.64
CA SER A 214 -21.80 -1.19 -12.63
C SER A 214 -22.50 -1.95 -13.77
N GLY A 215 -22.12 -3.20 -14.04
CA GLY A 215 -22.71 -4.04 -15.09
C GLY A 215 -23.84 -4.96 -14.60
N GLN A 216 -24.30 -4.80 -13.36
CA GLN A 216 -25.31 -5.68 -12.75
C GLN A 216 -26.57 -4.90 -12.39
N ASP A 217 -27.74 -5.47 -12.70
CA ASP A 217 -29.04 -4.86 -12.37
C ASP A 217 -29.32 -4.86 -10.85
N LYS A 218 -28.68 -5.78 -10.11
CA LYS A 218 -28.80 -5.92 -8.66
C LYS A 218 -27.45 -6.17 -8.01
N ILE A 219 -27.28 -5.65 -6.80
CA ILE A 219 -26.00 -5.69 -6.08
C ILE A 219 -26.09 -6.17 -4.65
N LEU A 220 -24.93 -6.57 -4.15
CA LEU A 220 -24.76 -7.01 -2.79
C LEU A 220 -24.69 -5.80 -1.86
N CYS A 221 -25.81 -5.51 -1.22
CA CYS A 221 -25.89 -4.46 -0.21
C CYS A 221 -25.24 -4.92 1.10
N GLY A 222 -24.35 -4.11 1.66
CA GLY A 222 -23.53 -4.46 2.83
C GLY A 222 -22.09 -3.94 2.73
N ASP A 223 -21.68 -3.46 1.55
CA ASP A 223 -20.35 -2.88 1.33
C ASP A 223 -20.24 -1.40 1.77
N LEU A 224 -20.46 -1.15 3.06
CA LEU A 224 -20.64 0.21 3.58
C LEU A 224 -19.82 0.50 4.83
N MET A 225 -18.72 -0.23 4.98
CA MET A 225 -17.69 0.13 5.93
C MET A 225 -16.34 -0.08 5.27
N PHE A 226 -15.57 1.01 5.16
CA PHE A 226 -14.22 1.02 4.58
C PHE A 226 -14.19 0.59 3.10
N SER A 227 -14.36 1.56 2.18
CA SER A 227 -14.55 1.34 0.74
C SER A 227 -13.35 0.69 0.04
N GLY A 228 -13.57 -0.47 -0.59
CA GLY A 228 -12.55 -1.18 -1.38
C GLY A 228 -12.16 -0.47 -2.67
N HIS A 229 -13.12 0.12 -3.38
CA HIS A 229 -12.85 0.94 -4.56
C HIS A 229 -11.92 2.11 -4.21
N THR A 230 -12.19 2.78 -3.08
CA THR A 230 -11.33 3.88 -2.60
C THR A 230 -9.93 3.39 -2.25
N VAL A 231 -9.78 2.22 -1.60
CA VAL A 231 -8.47 1.62 -1.32
C VAL A 231 -7.70 1.36 -2.63
N VAL A 232 -8.32 0.75 -3.64
CA VAL A 232 -7.65 0.48 -4.93
C VAL A 232 -7.29 1.78 -5.64
N LEU A 233 -8.23 2.71 -5.74
CA LEU A 233 -8.03 4.05 -6.33
C LEU A 233 -6.82 4.74 -5.71
N THR A 234 -6.76 4.77 -4.38
CA THR A 234 -5.71 5.49 -3.65
C THR A 234 -4.36 4.77 -3.68
N ILE A 235 -4.31 3.44 -3.53
CA ILE A 235 -3.05 2.68 -3.70
C ILE A 235 -2.49 2.90 -5.10
N MET A 236 -3.32 2.82 -6.15
CA MET A 236 -2.87 2.97 -7.53
C MET A 236 -2.48 4.42 -7.84
N TYR A 237 -3.18 5.40 -7.26
CA TYR A 237 -2.80 6.80 -7.34
C TYR A 237 -1.44 7.08 -6.70
N PHE A 238 -1.22 6.64 -5.45
CA PHE A 238 0.07 6.84 -4.78
C PHE A 238 1.20 6.05 -5.45
N THR A 239 0.90 4.85 -5.97
CA THR A 239 1.84 4.08 -6.81
C THR A 239 2.28 4.90 -8.03
N GLN A 240 1.33 5.51 -8.74
CA GLN A 240 1.65 6.40 -9.87
C GLN A 240 2.50 7.59 -9.43
N LEU A 241 2.18 8.24 -8.31
CA LEU A 241 2.97 9.37 -7.81
C LEU A 241 4.40 8.98 -7.41
N GLN A 242 4.56 7.83 -6.74
CA GLN A 242 5.82 7.40 -6.18
C GLN A 242 6.77 6.81 -7.25
N TYR A 243 6.25 6.04 -8.20
CA TYR A 243 7.05 5.26 -9.15
C TYR A 243 7.15 5.87 -10.56
N THR A 244 6.44 6.96 -10.84
CA THR A 244 6.57 7.69 -12.11
C THR A 244 7.84 8.57 -12.11
N PRO A 245 8.64 8.59 -13.20
CA PRO A 245 9.79 9.48 -13.38
C PRO A 245 9.43 10.96 -13.20
N ARG A 246 10.39 11.79 -12.76
CA ARG A 246 10.12 13.20 -12.41
C ARG A 246 9.69 14.04 -13.60
N GLY A 247 10.21 13.77 -14.81
CA GLY A 247 9.82 14.52 -16.01
C GLY A 247 8.38 14.26 -16.50
N LEU A 248 7.75 13.15 -16.10
CA LEU A 248 6.39 12.78 -16.55
C LEU A 248 5.30 13.39 -15.66
N VAL A 249 5.38 14.71 -15.47
CA VAL A 249 4.43 15.45 -14.61
C VAL A 249 3.01 15.37 -15.15
N ALA A 250 2.83 15.31 -16.48
CA ALA A 250 1.52 15.17 -17.13
C ALA A 250 0.73 13.95 -16.62
N LEU A 251 1.39 12.80 -16.44
CA LEU A 251 0.73 11.60 -15.93
C LEU A 251 0.18 11.82 -14.51
N ARG A 252 0.92 12.56 -13.67
CA ARG A 252 0.49 12.90 -12.31
C ARG A 252 -0.70 13.86 -12.34
N TYR A 253 -0.65 14.88 -13.21
CA TYR A 253 -1.76 15.82 -13.40
C TYR A 253 -3.04 15.16 -13.92
N ILE A 254 -2.94 14.05 -14.65
CA ILE A 254 -4.10 13.29 -15.12
C ILE A 254 -4.59 12.30 -14.04
N ALA A 255 -3.68 11.64 -13.33
CA ALA A 255 -4.02 10.66 -12.29
C ALA A 255 -4.78 11.28 -11.10
N THR A 256 -4.41 12.50 -10.69
CA THR A 256 -5.07 13.23 -9.61
C THR A 256 -6.57 13.44 -9.83
N PRO A 257 -7.03 14.09 -10.92
CA PRO A 257 -8.45 14.31 -11.15
C PRO A 257 -9.20 12.99 -11.36
N ILE A 258 -8.63 11.99 -12.04
CA ILE A 258 -9.27 10.67 -12.19
C ILE A 258 -9.56 10.05 -10.81
N THR A 259 -8.59 10.13 -9.89
CA THR A 259 -8.72 9.56 -8.55
C THR A 259 -9.78 10.29 -7.74
N PHE A 260 -9.73 11.63 -7.67
CA PHE A 260 -10.67 12.40 -6.88
C PHE A 260 -12.09 12.44 -7.47
N LEU A 261 -12.23 12.44 -8.80
CA LEU A 261 -13.52 12.30 -9.46
C LEU A 261 -14.11 10.91 -9.24
N GLY A 262 -13.29 9.85 -9.29
CA GLY A 262 -13.72 8.49 -8.96
C GLY A 262 -14.23 8.40 -7.51
N ILE A 263 -13.45 8.92 -6.57
CA ILE A 263 -13.83 9.02 -5.16
C ILE A 263 -15.14 9.80 -4.96
N ALA A 264 -15.27 10.97 -5.60
CA ALA A 264 -16.49 11.77 -5.51
C ALA A 264 -17.70 11.04 -6.10
N ALA A 265 -17.53 10.36 -7.24
CA ALA A 265 -18.58 9.59 -7.89
C ALA A 265 -19.09 8.42 -7.01
N LEU A 266 -18.21 7.77 -6.25
CA LEU A 266 -18.58 6.72 -5.28
C LEU A 266 -19.45 7.25 -4.13
N VAL A 267 -19.21 8.50 -3.69
CA VAL A 267 -20.06 9.13 -2.66
C VAL A 267 -21.37 9.60 -3.29
N VAL A 268 -21.31 10.33 -4.41
CA VAL A 268 -22.51 10.88 -5.08
C VAL A 268 -23.47 9.80 -5.55
N SER A 269 -23.00 8.59 -5.86
CA SER A 269 -23.86 7.46 -6.20
C SER A 269 -24.71 6.94 -5.04
N GLY A 270 -24.39 7.31 -3.80
CA GLY A 270 -24.95 6.69 -2.60
C GLY A 270 -24.39 5.29 -2.34
N GLY A 271 -23.35 4.87 -3.07
CA GLY A 271 -22.75 3.54 -2.95
C GLY A 271 -21.88 3.34 -1.72
N HIS A 272 -21.34 4.42 -1.15
CA HIS A 272 -20.61 4.41 0.10
C HIS A 272 -20.93 5.66 0.93
N TYR A 273 -20.84 5.56 2.25
CA TYR A 273 -20.88 6.75 3.10
C TYR A 273 -19.62 7.58 2.89
N THR A 274 -19.74 8.89 3.06
CA THR A 274 -18.61 9.83 3.00
C THR A 274 -17.54 9.46 4.00
N MET A 275 -17.94 8.99 5.19
CA MET A 275 -17.02 8.52 6.23
C MET A 275 -16.19 7.32 5.76
N ASP A 276 -16.78 6.36 5.05
CA ASP A 276 -16.08 5.15 4.58
C ASP A 276 -14.96 5.49 3.63
N VAL A 277 -15.26 6.40 2.71
CA VAL A 277 -14.35 6.88 1.68
C VAL A 277 -13.25 7.74 2.30
N PHE A 278 -13.60 8.63 3.23
CA PHE A 278 -12.63 9.46 3.94
C PHE A 278 -11.63 8.63 4.76
N ILE A 279 -12.13 7.68 5.56
CA ILE A 279 -11.28 6.79 6.36
C ILE A 279 -10.42 5.92 5.44
N ALA A 280 -10.99 5.40 4.34
CA ALA A 280 -10.23 4.61 3.38
C ALA A 280 -9.06 5.40 2.79
N TYR A 281 -9.32 6.61 2.31
CA TYR A 281 -8.29 7.50 1.77
C TYR A 281 -7.22 7.81 2.83
N TRP A 282 -7.64 8.18 4.04
CA TRP A 282 -6.74 8.57 5.12
C TRP A 282 -5.82 7.41 5.54
N LEU A 283 -6.39 6.24 5.80
CA LEU A 283 -5.62 5.08 6.23
C LEU A 283 -4.68 4.59 5.12
N THR A 284 -5.15 4.55 3.86
CA THR A 284 -4.31 4.18 2.72
C THR A 284 -3.11 5.12 2.59
N SER A 285 -3.36 6.43 2.71
CA SER A 285 -2.29 7.45 2.66
C SER A 285 -1.23 7.19 3.72
N HIS A 286 -1.66 7.02 4.97
CA HIS A 286 -0.74 6.79 6.09
C HIS A 286 0.05 5.48 5.94
N VAL A 287 -0.61 4.37 5.60
CA VAL A 287 0.06 3.08 5.42
C VAL A 287 1.05 3.14 4.25
N PHE A 288 0.64 3.73 3.11
CA PHE A 288 1.50 3.83 1.93
C PHE A 288 2.75 4.67 2.21
N TRP A 289 2.60 5.88 2.76
CA TRP A 289 3.76 6.75 3.02
C TRP A 289 4.64 6.24 4.16
N SER A 290 4.05 5.66 5.22
CA SER A 290 4.83 5.04 6.31
C SER A 290 5.64 3.84 5.81
N TYR A 291 5.06 3.04 4.91
CA TYR A 291 5.77 1.94 4.25
C TYR A 291 6.99 2.45 3.48
N HIS A 292 6.80 3.44 2.61
CA HIS A 292 7.90 3.97 1.79
C HIS A 292 8.96 4.68 2.64
N GLN A 293 8.56 5.45 3.65
CA GLN A 293 9.49 6.09 4.58
C GLN A 293 10.38 5.05 5.28
N MET A 294 9.81 3.93 5.72
CA MET A 294 10.56 2.88 6.40
C MET A 294 11.55 2.18 5.46
N PHE A 295 11.09 1.77 4.28
CA PHE A 295 11.90 0.94 3.38
C PHE A 295 12.85 1.74 2.50
N GLU A 296 12.77 3.08 2.53
CA GLU A 296 13.81 3.97 2.01
C GLU A 296 14.99 4.14 2.98
N LEU A 297 14.82 3.85 4.29
CA LEU A 297 15.92 3.90 5.27
C LEU A 297 16.94 2.76 5.05
N PRO A 298 18.23 2.99 5.39
CA PRO A 298 19.24 1.93 5.44
C PRO A 298 18.82 0.78 6.37
N HIS A 299 19.15 -0.46 5.99
CA HIS A 299 18.72 -1.68 6.69
C HIS A 299 18.98 -1.66 8.20
N GLU A 300 20.14 -1.14 8.61
CA GLU A 300 20.58 -1.04 10.02
C GLU A 300 19.62 -0.20 10.88
N HIS A 301 19.00 0.83 10.29
CA HIS A 301 18.16 1.78 11.01
C HIS A 301 16.67 1.37 11.01
N ARG A 302 16.26 0.42 10.17
CA ARG A 302 14.83 0.04 10.01
C ARG A 302 14.22 -0.53 11.29
N ALA A 303 14.96 -1.40 11.99
CA ALA A 303 14.48 -2.02 13.22
C ALA A 303 14.43 -1.05 14.42
N GLN A 304 15.32 -0.04 14.41
CA GLN A 304 15.43 0.94 15.48
C GLN A 304 14.47 2.12 15.31
N ALA A 305 13.98 2.37 14.09
CA ALA A 305 13.04 3.45 13.80
C ALA A 305 11.71 3.27 14.57
N PRO A 306 11.08 4.35 15.08
CA PRO A 306 9.81 4.25 15.83
C PRO A 306 8.68 3.53 15.08
N LEU A 307 8.66 3.63 13.75
CA LEU A 307 7.71 2.96 12.87
C LEU A 307 7.87 1.42 12.88
N SER A 308 8.94 0.85 13.46
CA SER A 308 9.12 -0.60 13.62
C SER A 308 8.12 -1.22 14.61
N ARG A 309 7.46 -0.39 15.42
CA ARG A 309 6.42 -0.78 16.38
C ARG A 309 5.05 -1.04 15.75
N LEU A 310 4.89 -0.76 14.45
CA LEU A 310 3.63 -1.03 13.75
C LEU A 310 3.40 -2.54 13.59
N TRP A 311 2.16 -2.99 13.75
CA TRP A 311 1.81 -4.42 13.75
C TRP A 311 2.17 -5.14 12.42
N TRP A 312 2.12 -4.44 11.29
CA TRP A 312 2.46 -4.97 9.98
C TRP A 312 3.96 -4.88 9.63
N PHE A 313 4.78 -4.26 10.49
CA PHE A 313 6.18 -3.98 10.20
C PHE A 313 6.98 -5.26 9.93
N TRP A 314 6.93 -6.23 10.84
CA TRP A 314 7.73 -7.45 10.75
C TRP A 314 7.42 -8.29 9.52
N LEU A 315 6.14 -8.30 9.10
CA LEU A 315 5.71 -8.89 7.85
C LEU A 315 6.45 -8.22 6.68
N CYS A 316 6.36 -6.90 6.57
CA CYS A 316 6.99 -6.14 5.48
C CYS A 316 8.53 -6.21 5.51
N TYR A 317 9.13 -6.24 6.70
CA TYR A 317 10.57 -6.34 6.88
C TYR A 317 11.13 -7.62 6.24
N TRP A 318 10.43 -8.74 6.41
CA TRP A 318 10.83 -10.01 5.79
C TRP A 318 10.79 -9.96 4.25
N PHE A 319 9.76 -9.32 3.68
CA PHE A 319 9.64 -9.18 2.23
C PHE A 319 10.73 -8.26 1.64
N GLU A 320 11.11 -7.21 2.35
CA GLU A 320 12.06 -6.18 1.86
C GLU A 320 13.54 -6.44 2.23
N LYS A 321 13.85 -7.55 2.92
CA LYS A 321 15.23 -7.86 3.37
C LYS A 321 16.27 -7.96 2.24
N ASP A 322 15.85 -8.39 1.03
CA ASP A 322 16.74 -8.67 -0.11
C ASP A 322 16.81 -7.48 -1.11
N VAL A 323 16.07 -6.41 -0.82
CA VAL A 323 16.03 -5.18 -1.62
C VAL A 323 17.22 -4.29 -1.25
N ALA A 324 17.79 -3.62 -2.24
CA ALA A 324 18.87 -2.66 -1.99
C ALA A 324 18.41 -1.54 -1.05
N SER A 325 19.33 -1.04 -0.22
CA SER A 325 19.07 0.11 0.65
C SER A 325 18.94 1.40 -0.16
N GLY A 326 18.13 2.33 0.37
CA GLY A 326 17.94 3.65 -0.22
C GLY A 326 16.74 3.74 -1.18
N ARG A 327 16.51 4.96 -1.67
CA ARG A 327 15.41 5.29 -2.57
C ARG A 327 15.64 4.67 -3.96
N MET A 328 14.65 3.95 -4.46
CA MET A 328 14.70 3.38 -5.81
C MET A 328 14.72 4.49 -6.87
N LYS A 329 15.57 4.34 -7.88
CA LYS A 329 15.58 5.24 -9.04
C LYS A 329 14.39 4.87 -9.93
N ASN A 330 13.53 5.86 -10.19
CA ASN A 330 12.37 5.69 -11.07
C ASN A 330 12.85 5.72 -12.53
N GLU A 331 13.23 4.56 -13.05
CA GLU A 331 13.61 4.35 -14.44
C GLU A 331 12.61 3.39 -15.10
N TRP A 332 12.22 3.67 -16.33
CA TRP A 332 11.34 2.77 -17.08
C TRP A 332 12.13 1.77 -17.91
N SER A 333 11.65 0.53 -18.03
CA SER A 333 12.17 -0.51 -18.92
C SER A 333 11.02 -1.26 -19.58
N TRP A 334 11.20 -1.61 -20.85
CA TRP A 334 10.20 -2.40 -21.57
C TRP A 334 10.22 -3.85 -21.06
N PRO A 335 9.07 -4.43 -20.66
CA PRO A 335 9.03 -5.75 -20.05
C PRO A 335 9.17 -6.91 -21.06
N LEU A 336 8.87 -6.69 -22.34
CA LEU A 336 8.86 -7.74 -23.36
C LEU A 336 10.18 -7.75 -24.18
N PRO A 337 10.59 -8.92 -24.72
CA PRO A 337 11.81 -9.03 -25.52
C PRO A 337 11.76 -8.24 -26.84
N GLY A 338 10.56 -8.01 -27.37
CA GLY A 338 10.31 -7.12 -28.51
C GLY A 338 9.03 -6.31 -28.29
N PRO A 339 8.70 -5.36 -29.17
CA PRO A 339 9.48 -4.91 -30.33
C PRO A 339 10.60 -3.94 -29.95
N GLN A 340 11.70 -3.90 -30.73
CA GLN A 340 12.87 -3.06 -30.43
C GLN A 340 12.57 -1.56 -30.42
N PHE A 341 11.56 -1.10 -31.18
CA PHE A 341 11.17 0.31 -31.18
C PHE A 341 10.71 0.78 -29.79
N MET A 342 10.06 -0.09 -29.00
CA MET A 342 9.60 0.25 -27.64
C MET A 342 10.79 0.44 -26.69
N HIS A 343 11.85 -0.37 -26.85
CA HIS A 343 13.09 -0.18 -26.10
C HIS A 343 13.75 1.15 -26.44
N THR A 344 13.78 1.54 -27.71
CA THR A 344 14.31 2.84 -28.16
C THR A 344 13.47 4.00 -27.66
N LEU A 345 12.14 3.89 -27.72
CA LEU A 345 11.20 4.89 -27.21
C LEU A 345 11.38 5.10 -25.70
N ILE A 346 11.39 4.02 -24.92
CA ILE A 346 11.56 4.10 -23.46
C ILE A 346 12.95 4.64 -23.09
N ARG A 347 13.99 4.29 -23.85
CA ARG A 347 15.32 4.87 -23.66
C ARG A 347 15.31 6.38 -23.91
N SER A 348 14.67 6.84 -24.98
CA SER A 348 14.52 8.28 -25.27
C SER A 348 13.66 9.01 -24.23
N ILE A 349 12.66 8.34 -23.67
CA ILE A 349 11.83 8.85 -22.58
C ILE A 349 12.71 9.02 -21.32
N ASN A 350 13.46 7.99 -20.93
CA ASN A 350 14.35 8.05 -19.77
C ASN A 350 15.41 9.13 -19.91
N THR A 351 16.04 9.31 -21.08
CA THR A 351 17.08 10.34 -21.26
C THR A 351 16.53 11.77 -21.23
N LYS A 352 15.26 11.98 -21.58
CA LYS A 352 14.60 13.31 -21.55
C LYS A 352 13.93 13.63 -20.20
N LEU A 353 13.61 12.61 -19.39
CA LEU A 353 12.71 12.73 -18.24
C LEU A 353 13.36 12.37 -16.90
N GLN A 354 14.62 11.89 -16.91
CA GLN A 354 15.53 11.89 -15.74
C GLN A 354 16.15 13.27 -15.59
#